data_AF-A0A2V6A0I7-F1
#
_entry.id   AF-A0A2V6A0I7-F1
#
_cell.length_a   1.000
_cell.length_b   1.000
_cell.length_c   1.000
_cell.angle_alpha   90.00
_cell.angle_beta   90.00
_cell.angle_gamma   90.00
#
_symmetry.space_group_name_H-M   'P 1'
#
loop_
_entity.id
_entity.type
_entity.pdbx_description
1 polymer ?
#
loop_
_entity_poly.entity_id
_entity_poly.type
_entity_poly.pdbx_seq_one_letter_code
_entity_poly.pdbx_strand_id
1 'polypeptide(L)'
;SSFIWSAGSLYSRAAKHAASPFLTAAQQMICGGILLLLAGVVTGELPQFHPSSVSMLSLGSFVYLVIIGAVVGYTAYIWLLRHCDPAKVATYAYVNPVVAVLLGTLFAGETVTVRTLIAAALIIGSVALIITAQQLRARVEPALSAAFEPAD
;
A
#
# COMPACT_ATOMS: atom_id res chain seq x y z
N SER A 1 -4.63 -6.46 -11.71
CA SER A 1 -3.66 -7.30 -12.44
C SER A 1 -2.26 -6.68 -12.32
N SER A 2 -1.20 -7.50 -12.24
CA SER A 2 0.19 -7.03 -12.07
C SER A 2 0.66 -6.10 -13.19
N PHE A 3 0.07 -6.23 -14.39
CA PHE A 3 0.30 -5.33 -15.52
C PHE A 3 -0.14 -3.89 -15.25
N ILE A 4 -1.38 -3.68 -14.78
CA ILE A 4 -1.91 -2.34 -14.45
C ILE A 4 -1.08 -1.71 -13.34
N TRP A 5 -0.69 -2.50 -12.34
CA TRP A 5 0.13 -2.01 -11.23
C TRP A 5 1.52 -1.57 -11.72
N SER A 6 2.18 -2.38 -12.54
CA SER A 6 3.50 -2.06 -13.11
C SER A 6 3.44 -0.80 -13.99
N ALA A 7 2.46 -0.72 -14.89
CA ALA A 7 2.25 0.44 -15.76
C ALA A 7 1.97 1.71 -14.95
N GLY A 8 1.12 1.62 -13.92
CA GLY A 8 0.83 2.71 -12.99
C GLY A 8 2.07 3.18 -12.23
N SER A 9 2.89 2.25 -11.74
CA SER A 9 4.15 2.58 -11.05
C SER A 9 5.15 3.27 -11.97
N LEU A 10 5.33 2.78 -13.21
CA LEU A 10 6.17 3.43 -14.23
C LEU A 10 5.68 4.84 -14.56
N TYR A 11 4.38 5.00 -14.79
CA TYR A 11 3.76 6.30 -15.04
C TYR A 11 3.94 7.25 -13.84
N SER A 12 3.73 6.79 -12.61
CA SER A 12 3.91 7.63 -11.42
C SER A 12 5.34 8.14 -11.24
N ARG A 13 6.33 7.44 -11.80
CA ARG A 13 7.73 7.85 -11.78
C ARG A 13 8.04 8.96 -12.78
N ALA A 14 7.30 9.02 -13.88
CA ALA A 14 7.46 10.00 -14.96
C ALA A 14 6.49 11.19 -14.84
N ALA A 15 5.40 11.03 -14.09
CA ALA A 15 4.41 12.07 -13.85
C ALA A 15 5.01 13.24 -13.07
N LYS A 16 4.63 14.47 -13.44
CA LYS A 16 5.04 15.68 -12.71
C LYS A 16 4.59 15.59 -11.26
N HIS A 17 5.50 15.85 -10.32
CA HIS A 17 5.20 15.79 -8.89
C HIS A 17 4.08 16.79 -8.54
N ALA A 18 3.01 16.30 -7.93
CA ALA A 18 1.99 17.18 -7.37
C ALA A 18 2.61 17.98 -6.21
N ALA A 19 2.07 19.17 -5.95
CA ALA A 19 2.57 20.08 -4.92
C ALA A 19 2.62 19.46 -3.50
N SER A 20 1.85 18.39 -3.24
CA SER A 20 1.97 17.60 -2.01
C SER A 20 1.65 16.11 -2.19
N PRO A 21 2.27 15.23 -1.37
CA PRO A 21 1.92 13.80 -1.31
C PRO A 21 0.47 13.54 -0.90
N PHE A 22 -0.13 14.45 -0.12
CA PHE A 22 -1.54 14.35 0.29
C PHE A 22 -2.48 14.60 -0.90
N LEU A 23 -2.18 15.62 -1.71
CA LEU A 23 -2.97 15.92 -2.92
C LEU A 23 -2.93 14.75 -3.91
N THR A 24 -1.77 14.14 -4.12
CA THR A 24 -1.61 12.95 -4.98
C THR A 24 -2.51 11.80 -4.49
N ALA A 25 -2.51 11.55 -3.17
CA ALA A 25 -3.33 10.50 -2.57
C ALA A 25 -4.82 10.78 -2.70
N ALA A 26 -5.25 12.02 -2.44
CA ALA A 26 -6.64 12.42 -2.58
C ALA A 26 -7.12 12.25 -4.02
N GLN A 27 -6.30 12.64 -5.01
CA GLN A 27 -6.60 12.41 -6.42
C GLN A 27 -6.72 10.92 -6.74
N GLN A 28 -5.79 10.08 -6.27
CA GLN A 28 -5.85 8.62 -6.46
C GLN A 28 -7.11 8.01 -5.84
N MET A 29 -7.49 8.43 -4.63
CA MET A 29 -8.69 7.94 -3.94
C MET A 29 -9.98 8.36 -4.63
N ILE A 30 -10.08 9.62 -5.08
CA ILE A 30 -11.24 10.13 -5.81
C ILE A 30 -11.36 9.43 -7.17
N CYS A 31 -10.28 9.37 -7.94
CA CYS A 31 -10.29 8.69 -9.24
C CYS A 31 -10.61 7.19 -9.08
N GLY A 32 -10.00 6.51 -8.12
CA GLY A 32 -10.27 5.10 -7.82
C GLY A 32 -11.74 4.88 -7.41
N GLY A 33 -12.27 5.73 -6.53
CA GLY A 33 -13.67 5.68 -6.11
C GLY A 33 -14.65 5.91 -7.25
N ILE A 34 -14.40 6.90 -8.12
CA ILE A 34 -15.21 7.15 -9.31
C ILE A 34 -15.16 5.96 -10.27
N LEU A 35 -13.97 5.41 -10.54
CA LEU A 35 -13.81 4.26 -11.43
C LEU A 35 -14.52 3.01 -10.88
N LEU A 36 -14.45 2.78 -9.56
CA LEU A 36 -15.18 1.68 -8.91
C LEU A 36 -16.70 1.89 -8.99
N LEU A 37 -17.16 3.12 -8.80
CA LEU A 37 -18.59 3.44 -8.90
C LEU A 37 -19.11 3.27 -10.34
N LEU A 38 -18.35 3.73 -11.33
CA LEU A 38 -18.64 3.50 -12.75
C LEU A 38 -18.62 2.01 -13.08
N ALA A 39 -17.66 1.25 -12.55
CA ALA A 39 -17.62 -0.20 -12.74
C ALA A 39 -18.90 -0.84 -12.18
N GLY A 40 -19.33 -0.49 -10.97
CA GLY A 40 -20.58 -0.97 -10.38
C GLY A 40 -21.83 -0.62 -11.20
N VAL A 41 -21.86 0.57 -11.83
CA VAL A 41 -22.93 0.94 -12.76
C VAL A 41 -22.91 0.04 -14.00
N VAL A 42 -21.74 -0.14 -14.62
CA VAL A 42 -21.56 -0.92 -15.85
C VAL A 42 -21.81 -2.41 -15.62
N THR A 43 -21.46 -2.95 -14.45
CA THR A 43 -21.73 -4.35 -14.08
C THR A 43 -23.18 -4.59 -13.67
N GLY A 44 -24.00 -3.52 -13.55
CA GLY A 44 -25.41 -3.63 -13.23
C GLY A 44 -25.69 -3.90 -11.75
N GLU A 45 -24.81 -3.46 -10.86
CA GLU A 45 -24.99 -3.63 -9.40
C GLU A 45 -26.02 -2.66 -8.82
N LEU A 46 -26.27 -1.52 -9.49
CA LEU A 46 -27.21 -0.48 -9.02
C LEU A 46 -28.64 -1.00 -8.79
N PRO A 47 -29.28 -1.74 -9.72
CA PRO A 47 -30.61 -2.32 -9.48
C PRO A 47 -30.63 -3.42 -8.42
N GLN A 48 -29.48 -4.03 -8.13
CA GLN A 48 -29.34 -5.09 -7.12
C GLN A 48 -29.08 -4.52 -5.73
N PHE A 49 -28.65 -3.25 -5.66
CA PHE A 49 -28.38 -2.55 -4.42
C PHE A 49 -29.68 -2.15 -3.71
N HIS A 50 -29.98 -2.85 -2.63
CA HIS A 50 -31.11 -2.55 -1.75
C HIS A 50 -30.57 -1.92 -0.46
N PRO A 51 -30.84 -0.64 -0.16
CA PRO A 51 -30.32 -0.01 1.07
C PRO A 51 -30.69 -0.78 2.35
N SER A 52 -31.82 -1.50 2.33
CA SER A 52 -32.27 -2.35 3.44
C SER A 52 -31.44 -3.62 3.65
N SER A 53 -30.65 -4.05 2.66
CA SER A 53 -29.74 -5.21 2.81
C SER A 53 -28.38 -4.83 3.41
N VAL A 54 -28.10 -3.53 3.57
CA VAL A 54 -26.86 -3.06 4.21
C VAL A 54 -26.98 -3.23 5.72
N SER A 55 -26.27 -4.23 6.25
CA SER A 55 -26.20 -4.44 7.70
C SER A 55 -25.42 -3.32 8.39
N MET A 56 -25.77 -3.03 9.66
CA MET A 56 -25.01 -2.07 10.48
C MET A 56 -23.54 -2.48 10.64
N LEU A 57 -23.26 -3.79 10.65
CA LEU A 57 -21.90 -4.30 10.65
C LEU A 57 -21.16 -3.91 9.37
N SER A 58 -21.75 -4.13 8.19
CA SER A 58 -21.12 -3.78 6.91
C SER A 58 -20.85 -2.28 6.81
N LEU A 59 -21.80 -1.45 7.24
CA LEU A 59 -21.64 0.00 7.26
C LEU A 59 -20.54 0.42 8.25
N GLY A 60 -20.54 -0.18 9.45
CA GLY A 60 -19.50 0.05 10.46
C GLY A 60 -18.11 -0.36 9.98
N SER A 61 -17.98 -1.52 9.33
CA SER A 61 -16.73 -1.98 8.71
C SER A 61 -16.25 -1.05 7.60
N PHE A 62 -17.16 -0.55 6.75
CA PHE A 62 -16.82 0.43 5.72
C PHE A 62 -16.30 1.73 6.34
N VAL A 63 -17.01 2.29 7.31
CA VAL A 63 -16.59 3.52 8.01
C VAL A 63 -15.25 3.30 8.71
N TYR A 64 -15.05 2.16 9.37
CA TYR A 64 -13.78 1.80 9.99
C TYR A 64 -12.63 1.77 8.98
N LEU A 65 -12.82 1.14 7.81
CA LEU A 65 -11.79 1.10 6.78
C LEU A 65 -11.48 2.48 6.20
N VAL A 66 -12.50 3.32 6.00
CA VAL A 66 -12.31 4.70 5.52
C VAL A 66 -11.52 5.52 6.54
N ILE A 67 -11.91 5.50 7.81
CA ILE A 67 -11.29 6.36 8.82
C ILE A 67 -9.93 5.79 9.27
N ILE A 68 -9.90 4.55 9.73
CA ILE A 68 -8.69 3.94 10.29
C ILE A 68 -7.76 3.45 9.19
N GLY A 69 -8.28 2.66 8.24
CA GLY A 69 -7.47 2.04 7.19
C GLY A 69 -6.90 3.05 6.19
N ALA A 70 -7.73 4.02 5.78
CA ALA A 70 -7.36 5.02 4.78
C ALA A 70 -6.86 6.32 5.42
N VAL A 71 -7.71 7.09 6.10
CA VAL A 71 -7.36 8.44 6.56
C VAL A 71 -6.22 8.42 7.57
N VAL A 72 -6.37 7.68 8.68
CA VAL A 72 -5.36 7.60 9.74
C VAL A 72 -4.11 6.89 9.25
N GLY A 73 -4.26 5.70 8.63
CA GLY A 73 -3.14 4.92 8.12
C GLY A 73 -2.27 5.68 7.12
N TYR A 74 -2.88 6.33 6.13
CA TYR A 74 -2.14 7.09 5.13
C TYR A 74 -1.51 8.36 5.70
N THR A 75 -2.22 9.08 6.58
CA THR A 75 -1.66 10.26 7.25
C THR A 75 -0.45 9.90 8.09
N ALA A 76 -0.53 8.80 8.86
CA ALA A 76 0.60 8.29 9.64
C ALA A 76 1.79 7.92 8.74
N TYR A 77 1.54 7.24 7.61
CA TYR A 77 2.58 6.89 6.65
C TYR A 77 3.31 8.13 6.09
N ILE A 78 2.57 9.15 5.65
CA ILE A 78 3.17 10.40 5.14
C ILE A 78 3.89 11.16 6.25
N TRP A 79 3.34 11.17 7.46
CA TRP A 79 4.00 11.78 8.61
C TRP A 79 5.32 11.08 8.93
N LEU A 80 5.33 9.73 8.94
CA LEU A 80 6.53 8.92 9.12
C LEU A 80 7.57 9.19 8.04
N LEU A 81 7.20 9.27 6.77
CA LEU A 81 8.14 9.62 5.69
C LEU A 81 8.75 11.02 5.83
N ARG A 82 8.07 11.94 6.52
CA ARG A 82 8.59 13.29 6.77
C ARG A 82 9.50 13.38 7.99
N HIS A 83 9.33 12.50 8.98
CA HIS A 83 10.01 12.59 10.28
C HIS A 83 10.98 11.44 10.55
N CYS A 84 10.95 10.38 9.76
CA CYS A 84 11.78 9.20 9.92
C CYS A 84 12.52 8.87 8.62
N ASP A 85 13.65 8.19 8.77
CA ASP A 85 14.41 7.66 7.64
C ASP A 85 13.51 6.72 6.79
N PRO A 86 13.42 6.90 5.46
CA PRO A 86 12.65 6.03 4.57
C PRO A 86 12.95 4.53 4.75
N ALA A 87 14.18 4.17 5.12
CA ALA A 87 14.56 2.80 5.41
C ALA A 87 13.80 2.24 6.63
N LYS A 88 13.58 3.06 7.67
CA LYS A 88 12.79 2.69 8.84
C LYS A 88 11.32 2.61 8.47
N VAL A 89 10.80 3.57 7.71
CA VAL A 89 9.40 3.55 7.29
C VAL A 89 9.10 2.30 6.48
N ALA A 90 9.98 1.91 5.56
CA ALA A 90 9.85 0.71 4.72
C ALA A 90 9.74 -0.61 5.51
N THR A 91 10.16 -0.64 6.78
CA THR A 91 10.03 -1.85 7.61
C THR A 91 8.59 -2.27 7.86
N TYR A 92 7.62 -1.36 7.69
CA TYR A 92 6.19 -1.70 7.79
C TYR A 92 5.78 -2.83 6.83
N ALA A 93 6.43 -2.93 5.68
CA ALA A 93 6.16 -3.97 4.69
C ALA A 93 6.46 -5.39 5.20
N TYR A 94 7.38 -5.54 6.16
CA TYR A 94 7.65 -6.82 6.84
C TYR A 94 6.58 -7.19 7.86
N VAL A 95 6.01 -6.18 8.50
CA VAL A 95 5.06 -6.35 9.60
C VAL A 95 3.65 -6.65 9.06
N ASN A 96 3.27 -6.07 7.92
CA ASN A 96 1.92 -6.22 7.35
C ASN A 96 1.47 -7.69 7.15
N PRO A 97 2.26 -8.59 6.52
CA PRO A 97 1.84 -9.99 6.37
C PRO A 97 1.69 -10.72 7.70
N VAL A 98 2.56 -10.43 8.68
CA VAL A 98 2.52 -11.03 10.01
C VAL A 98 1.25 -10.61 10.74
N VAL A 99 0.96 -9.30 10.75
CA VAL A 99 -0.26 -8.77 11.36
C VAL A 99 -1.51 -9.32 10.67
N ALA A 100 -1.51 -9.44 9.34
CA ALA A 100 -2.64 -10.01 8.61
C ALA A 100 -2.94 -11.45 9.03
N VAL A 101 -1.91 -12.31 9.13
CA VAL A 101 -2.08 -13.71 9.60
C VAL A 101 -2.53 -13.74 11.05
N LEU A 102 -1.93 -12.94 11.94
CA LEU A 102 -2.33 -12.88 13.34
C LEU A 102 -3.80 -12.46 13.50
N LEU A 103 -4.23 -11.41 12.78
CA LEU A 103 -5.62 -10.97 12.82
C LEU A 103 -6.58 -12.01 12.20
N GLY A 104 -6.21 -12.64 11.08
CA GLY A 104 -7.01 -13.72 10.48
C GLY A 104 -7.19 -14.90 11.43
N THR A 105 -6.14 -15.29 12.15
CA THR A 105 -6.21 -16.41 13.09
C THR A 105 -6.99 -16.06 14.35
N LEU A 106 -6.80 -14.86 14.91
CA LEU A 106 -7.41 -14.45 16.17
C LEU A 106 -8.88 -14.04 16.02
N PHE A 107 -9.21 -13.33 14.93
CA PHE A 107 -10.55 -12.76 14.72
C PHE A 107 -11.37 -13.51 13.67
N ALA A 108 -10.75 -14.05 12.62
CA ALA A 108 -11.46 -14.82 11.59
C ALA A 108 -11.41 -16.35 11.83
N GLY A 109 -10.71 -16.80 12.87
CA GLY A 109 -10.60 -18.22 13.22
C GLY A 109 -9.83 -19.05 12.20
N GLU A 110 -9.00 -18.40 11.37
CA GLU A 110 -8.22 -19.10 10.35
C GLU A 110 -7.18 -20.03 10.99
N THR A 111 -7.12 -21.28 10.53
CA THR A 111 -6.12 -22.24 11.01
C THR A 111 -4.77 -21.96 10.36
N VAL A 112 -3.72 -21.69 11.16
CA VAL A 112 -2.35 -21.58 10.64
C VAL A 112 -1.87 -22.97 10.23
N THR A 113 -1.75 -23.19 8.93
CA THR A 113 -1.15 -24.40 8.38
C THR A 113 0.33 -24.21 8.10
N VAL A 114 1.07 -25.31 7.94
CA VAL A 114 2.48 -25.26 7.48
C VAL A 114 2.59 -24.53 6.14
N ARG A 115 1.59 -24.69 5.25
CA ARG A 115 1.53 -23.96 3.98
C ARG A 115 1.44 -22.44 4.19
N THR A 116 0.64 -21.99 5.16
CA THR A 116 0.54 -20.57 5.52
C THR A 116 1.88 -20.02 6.02
N LEU A 117 2.60 -20.80 6.84
CA LEU A 117 3.92 -20.42 7.34
C LEU A 117 4.96 -20.32 6.21
N ILE A 118 4.99 -21.29 5.29
CA ILE A 118 5.89 -21.27 4.13
C ILE A 118 5.57 -20.06 3.24
N ALA A 119 4.29 -19.80 2.96
CA ALA A 119 3.87 -18.64 2.18
C ALA A 119 4.28 -17.32 2.84
N ALA A 120 4.06 -17.18 4.16
CA ALA A 120 4.47 -16.00 4.92
C ALA A 120 5.99 -15.80 4.87
N ALA A 121 6.77 -16.87 5.07
CA ALA A 121 8.23 -16.81 4.99
C ALA A 121 8.72 -16.38 3.60
N LEU A 122 8.12 -16.92 2.53
CA LEU A 122 8.45 -16.53 1.15
C LEU A 122 8.11 -15.06 0.87
N ILE A 123 6.95 -14.58 1.31
CA ILE A 123 6.55 -13.17 1.15
C ILE A 123 7.51 -12.25 1.89
N ILE A 124 7.76 -12.52 3.17
CA ILE A 124 8.66 -11.70 4.00
C ILE A 124 10.08 -11.72 3.42
N GLY A 125 10.59 -12.89 3.03
CA GLY A 125 11.92 -13.04 2.41
C GLY A 125 12.04 -12.26 1.09
N SER A 126 11.00 -12.30 0.25
CA SER A 126 10.97 -11.55 -1.02
C SER A 126 11.00 -10.04 -0.79
N VAL A 127 10.19 -9.55 0.15
CA VAL A 127 10.16 -8.12 0.53
C VAL A 127 11.52 -7.70 1.10
N ALA A 128 12.15 -8.55 1.92
CA ALA A 128 13.46 -8.28 2.53
C ALA A 128 14.54 -8.14 1.47
N LEU A 129 14.59 -9.08 0.52
CA LEU A 129 15.54 -9.03 -0.57
C LEU A 129 15.41 -7.74 -1.39
N ILE A 130 14.18 -7.35 -1.75
CA ILE A 130 13.92 -6.17 -2.58
C ILE A 130 14.31 -4.88 -1.84
N ILE A 131 13.85 -4.70 -0.60
CA ILE A 131 14.08 -3.47 0.17
C ILE A 131 15.57 -3.34 0.51
N THR A 132 16.24 -4.41 0.93
CA THR A 132 17.68 -4.37 1.22
C THR A 132 18.49 -4.05 -0.03
N ALA A 133 18.15 -4.63 -1.18
CA ALA A 133 18.83 -4.32 -2.44
C ALA A 133 18.65 -2.85 -2.85
N GLN A 134 17.44 -2.29 -2.70
CA GLN A 134 17.16 -0.88 -3.00
C GLN A 134 17.94 0.06 -2.07
N GLN A 135 18.01 -0.25 -0.78
CA GLN A 135 18.76 0.53 0.22
C GLN A 135 20.26 0.53 -0.07
N LEU A 136 20.83 -0.62 -0.43
CA LEU A 136 22.24 -0.72 -0.80
C LEU A 136 22.55 0.11 -2.04
N ARG A 137 21.70 0.03 -3.09
CA ARG A 137 21.86 0.82 -4.32
C ARG A 137 21.82 2.33 -4.04
N ALA A 138 20.85 2.78 -3.24
CA ALA A 138 20.70 4.20 -2.88
C ALA A 138 21.91 4.76 -2.08
N ARG A 139 22.65 3.92 -1.36
CA ARG A 139 23.87 4.33 -0.65
C ARG A 139 25.10 4.41 -1.55
N VAL A 140 25.23 3.50 -2.52
CA VAL A 140 26.41 3.37 -3.38
C VAL A 140 26.44 4.40 -4.51
N GLU A 141 25.27 4.68 -5.11
CA GLU A 141 25.13 5.59 -6.27
C GLU A 141 25.67 7.02 -6.00
N PRO A 142 25.35 7.70 -4.87
CA PRO A 142 25.93 9.01 -4.56
C PRO A 142 27.41 8.95 -4.17
N ALA A 143 27.88 7.87 -3.52
CA ALA A 143 29.28 7.71 -3.14
C ALA A 143 30.21 7.54 -4.35
N LEU A 144 29.75 6.83 -5.39
CA LEU A 144 30.47 6.72 -6.66
C LEU A 144 30.48 8.06 -7.40
N SER A 145 29.33 8.76 -7.48
CA SER A 145 29.26 10.06 -8.14
C SER A 145 30.23 11.06 -7.53
N ALA A 146 30.31 11.15 -6.20
CA ALA A 146 31.22 12.05 -5.49
C ALA A 146 32.71 11.66 -5.66
N ALA A 147 33.01 10.39 -5.94
CA ALA A 147 34.37 9.91 -6.17
C ALA A 147 34.88 10.18 -7.61
N PHE A 148 33.96 10.41 -8.56
CA PHE A 148 34.28 10.65 -9.97
C PHE A 148 34.03 12.11 -10.41
N GLU A 149 33.57 12.97 -9.50
CA GLU A 149 33.48 14.42 -9.73
C GLU A 149 34.91 15.00 -9.71
N PRO A 150 35.41 15.58 -10.82
CA PRO A 150 36.75 16.14 -10.85
C PRO A 150 36.83 17.28 -9.84
N ALA A 151 37.88 17.27 -9.01
CA ALA A 151 38.14 18.34 -8.07
C ALA A 151 38.56 19.60 -8.87
N ASP A 152 37.62 20.54 -8.98
CA ASP A 152 37.86 21.88 -9.53
C ASP A 152 38.89 22.68 -8.71
#